data_AF-A2GEQ8-F1
#
_entry.id   AF-A2GEQ8-F1
#
_cell.length_a   1.000
_cell.length_b   1.000
_cell.length_c   1.000
_cell.angle_alpha   90.00
_cell.angle_beta   90.00
_cell.angle_gamma   90.00
#
_symmetry.space_group_name_H-M   'P 1'
#
loop_
_entity.id
_entity.type
_entity.pdbx_description
1 polymer ?
#
loop_
_entity_poly.entity_id
_entity_poly.type
_entity_poly.pdbx_seq_one_letter_code
_entity_poly.pdbx_strand_id
1 'polypeptide(L)'
;MLEKKFADIDKKFENVLNKNKRKLENAQIKPIHDKFLFAQNGITGLIAPPGSGKTFTYLKMAAQQQELDEKNPFYELVVICSTSGQFDQTVNSFKDIIKKSKLVCIKDSELLDWIKKYQRRVLKYNAINEYINSKFKDPNEEMQRIFREETLQKQTERDRIHFEEIAILRLEDLPS
;
A
#
# COMPACT_ATOMS: atom_id res chain seq x y z
N MET A 1 29.10 2.27 35.80
CA MET A 1 27.69 1.94 36.17
C MET A 1 26.69 2.36 35.09
N LEU A 2 26.94 3.47 34.37
CA LEU A 2 26.09 3.96 33.27
C LEU A 2 26.21 3.10 31.99
N GLU A 3 27.43 2.75 31.59
CA GLU A 3 27.69 1.91 30.40
C GLU A 3 27.01 0.55 30.45
N LYS A 4 26.97 -0.07 31.64
CA LYS A 4 26.28 -1.35 31.85
C LYS A 4 24.77 -1.23 31.66
N LYS A 5 24.18 -0.09 32.04
CA LYS A 5 22.76 0.22 31.80
C LYS A 5 22.48 0.49 30.32
N PHE A 6 23.38 1.16 29.61
CA PHE A 6 23.25 1.36 28.16
C PHE A 6 23.36 0.04 27.39
N ALA A 7 24.34 -0.81 27.73
CA ALA A 7 24.46 -2.14 27.14
C ALA A 7 23.22 -3.01 27.38
N ASP A 8 22.61 -2.94 28.58
CA ASP A 8 21.35 -3.63 28.87
C ASP A 8 20.16 -3.08 28.06
N ILE A 9 20.14 -1.77 27.77
CA ILE A 9 19.15 -1.15 26.89
C ILE A 9 19.35 -1.63 25.45
N ASP A 10 20.57 -1.56 24.93
CA ASP A 10 20.89 -1.99 23.57
C ASP A 10 20.52 -3.46 23.35
N LYS A 11 20.83 -4.32 24.32
CA LYS A 11 20.46 -5.74 24.27
C LYS A 11 18.93 -5.95 24.28
N LYS A 12 18.18 -5.12 25.01
CA LYS A 12 16.70 -5.16 24.97
C LYS A 12 16.18 -4.71 23.60
N PHE A 13 16.77 -3.67 23.02
CA PHE A 13 16.42 -3.19 21.68
C PHE A 13 16.73 -4.24 20.62
N GLU A 14 17.91 -4.85 20.64
CA GLU A 14 18.28 -5.95 19.73
C GLU A 14 17.33 -7.14 19.84
N ASN A 15 16.94 -7.53 21.05
CA ASN A 15 15.98 -8.63 21.25
C ASN A 15 14.60 -8.29 20.65
N VAL A 16 14.14 -7.05 20.80
CA VAL A 16 12.87 -6.59 20.20
C VAL A 16 12.98 -6.48 18.67
N LEU A 17 14.11 -5.99 18.15
CA LEU A 17 14.39 -5.92 16.72
C LEU A 17 14.40 -7.32 16.09
N ASN A 18 15.10 -8.27 16.69
CA ASN A 18 15.18 -9.65 16.20
C ASN A 18 13.82 -10.35 16.26
N LYS A 19 13.07 -10.17 17.36
CA LYS A 19 11.72 -10.74 17.50
C LYS A 19 10.74 -10.19 16.46
N ASN A 20 10.89 -8.92 16.06
CA ASN A 20 10.00 -8.24 15.13
C ASN A 20 10.61 -8.02 13.74
N LYS A 21 11.74 -8.66 13.43
CA LYS A 21 12.56 -8.36 12.24
C LYS A 21 11.74 -8.32 10.95
N ARG A 22 10.88 -9.32 10.73
CA ARG A 22 10.01 -9.40 9.55
C ARG A 22 8.95 -8.29 9.50
N LYS A 23 8.38 -7.91 10.65
CA LYS A 23 7.42 -6.78 10.74
C LYS A 23 8.13 -5.45 10.49
N LEU A 24 9.33 -5.30 11.05
CA LEU A 24 10.14 -4.11 10.90
C LEU A 24 10.74 -4.00 9.50
N GLU A 25 11.08 -5.09 8.83
CA GLU A 25 11.51 -5.10 7.42
C GLU A 25 10.36 -4.70 6.49
N ASN A 26 9.14 -5.19 6.75
CA ASN A 26 7.94 -4.76 6.02
C ASN A 26 7.57 -3.29 6.30
N ALA A 27 7.88 -2.79 7.51
CA ALA A 27 7.67 -1.39 7.88
C ALA A 27 8.87 -0.49 7.50
N GLN A 28 10.04 -1.08 7.22
CA GLN A 28 11.25 -0.36 6.84
C GLN A 28 11.04 0.14 5.42
N ILE A 29 10.78 1.44 5.38
CA ILE A 29 10.78 2.25 4.17
C ILE A 29 12.22 2.28 3.66
N LYS A 30 12.57 1.37 2.75
CA LYS A 30 13.83 1.45 2.01
C LYS A 30 13.58 2.29 0.75
N PRO A 31 14.39 3.32 0.48
CA PRO A 31 14.33 3.99 -0.81
C PRO A 31 14.58 2.93 -1.90
N ILE A 32 13.70 2.84 -2.89
CA ILE A 32 13.88 1.86 -3.98
C ILE A 32 15.09 2.24 -4.83
N HIS A 33 15.45 3.53 -4.84
CA HIS A 33 16.63 4.03 -5.53
C HIS A 33 17.26 5.23 -4.82
N ASP A 34 18.59 5.21 -4.65
CA ASP A 34 19.32 6.26 -3.91
C ASP A 34 19.33 7.62 -4.62
N LYS A 35 19.19 7.65 -5.95
CA LYS A 35 19.30 8.89 -6.76
C LYS A 35 17.98 9.45 -7.27
N PHE A 36 16.87 8.70 -7.17
CA PHE A 36 15.59 9.18 -7.70
C PHE A 36 14.76 9.75 -6.57
N LEU A 37 14.65 11.08 -6.53
CA LEU A 37 14.02 11.83 -5.43
C LEU A 37 12.59 11.36 -5.11
N PHE A 38 11.88 10.86 -6.12
CA PHE A 38 10.48 10.44 -6.03
C PHE A 38 10.30 8.94 -5.77
N ALA A 39 11.40 8.17 -5.65
CA ALA A 39 11.39 6.73 -5.34
C ALA A 39 11.55 6.46 -3.82
N GLN A 40 11.09 7.40 -3.00
CA GLN A 40 11.05 7.30 -1.55
C GLN A 40 9.59 7.47 -1.10
N ASN A 41 9.17 6.72 -0.06
CA ASN A 41 7.83 6.92 0.49
C ASN A 41 7.75 8.30 1.14
N GLY A 42 6.80 9.11 0.70
CA GLY A 42 6.63 10.47 1.18
C GLY A 42 5.56 11.22 0.39
N ILE A 43 5.29 12.45 0.82
CA ILE A 43 4.38 13.36 0.11
C ILE A 43 5.22 14.24 -0.80
N THR A 44 4.94 14.19 -2.10
CA THR A 44 5.51 15.12 -3.08
C THR A 44 4.42 16.08 -3.55
N GLY A 45 4.67 17.39 -3.43
CA GLY A 45 3.78 18.43 -3.92
C GLY A 45 4.32 19.09 -5.19
N LEU A 46 3.53 19.12 -6.26
CA LEU A 46 3.80 19.91 -7.46
C LEU A 46 2.77 21.04 -7.57
N ILE A 47 3.20 22.26 -7.25
CA ILE A 47 2.34 23.46 -7.26
C ILE A 47 2.76 24.35 -8.43
N ALA A 48 1.86 24.53 -9.40
CA ALA A 48 2.11 25.35 -10.57
C ALA A 48 0.81 25.86 -11.20
N PRO A 49 0.83 26.98 -11.96
CA PRO A 49 -0.36 27.54 -12.62
C PRO A 49 -1.10 26.54 -13.53
N PRO A 50 -2.38 26.76 -13.88
CA PRO A 50 -3.06 25.98 -14.91
C PRO A 50 -2.28 25.99 -16.23
N GLY A 51 -2.24 24.86 -16.95
CA GLY A 51 -1.50 24.74 -18.22
C GLY A 51 0.01 24.51 -18.12
N SER A 52 0.61 24.56 -16.93
CA SER A 52 2.05 24.32 -16.70
C SER A 52 2.53 22.87 -16.90
N GLY A 53 1.68 21.98 -17.42
CA GLY A 53 2.05 20.59 -17.69
C GLY A 53 2.14 19.69 -16.45
N LYS A 54 1.50 20.04 -15.32
CA LYS A 54 1.45 19.20 -14.11
C LYS A 54 1.07 17.74 -14.41
N THR A 55 0.06 17.55 -15.26
CA THR A 55 -0.37 16.21 -15.69
C THR A 55 0.72 15.42 -16.37
N PHE A 56 1.35 16.04 -17.36
CA PHE A 56 2.47 15.44 -18.06
C PHE A 56 3.61 15.08 -17.10
N THR A 57 3.94 15.98 -16.15
CA THR A 57 5.02 15.75 -15.19
C THR A 57 4.78 14.53 -14.30
N TYR A 58 3.59 14.38 -13.69
CA TYR A 58 3.34 13.22 -12.83
C TYR A 58 3.25 11.91 -13.64
N LEU A 59 2.72 11.92 -14.86
CA LEU A 59 2.69 10.74 -15.74
C LEU A 59 4.11 10.32 -16.14
N LYS A 60 4.96 11.30 -16.49
CA LYS A 60 6.37 11.05 -16.78
C LYS A 60 7.09 10.47 -15.57
N MET A 61 6.81 10.97 -14.37
CA MET A 61 7.37 10.42 -13.14
C MET A 61 6.93 8.97 -12.92
N ALA A 62 5.64 8.65 -13.06
CA ALA A 62 5.14 7.28 -12.97
C ALA A 62 5.80 6.35 -14.00
N ALA A 63 5.93 6.80 -15.25
CA ALA A 63 6.58 6.06 -16.33
C ALA A 63 8.10 5.88 -16.13
N GLN A 64 8.79 6.83 -15.50
CA GLN A 64 10.20 6.67 -15.15
C GLN A 64 10.39 5.68 -14.00
N GLN A 65 9.45 5.64 -13.05
CA GLN A 65 9.57 4.80 -11.88
C GLN A 65 9.35 3.31 -12.16
N GLN A 66 8.50 2.96 -13.14
CA GLN A 66 8.35 1.55 -13.55
C GLN A 66 9.63 0.92 -14.11
N GLU A 67 10.61 1.74 -14.51
CA GLU A 67 11.93 1.29 -15.01
C GLU A 67 12.99 1.18 -13.88
N LEU A 68 12.69 1.68 -12.67
CA LEU A 68 13.65 1.63 -11.55
C LEU A 68 13.78 0.23 -10.93
N ASP A 69 12.70 -0.55 -10.97
CA ASP A 69 12.69 -1.96 -10.56
C ASP A 69 12.00 -2.78 -11.66
N GLU A 70 12.76 -3.70 -12.26
CA GLU A 70 12.27 -4.59 -13.31
C GLU A 70 11.16 -5.52 -12.81
N LYS A 71 11.23 -5.95 -11.54
CA LYS A 71 10.37 -6.98 -10.96
C LYS A 71 9.10 -6.42 -10.33
N ASN A 72 9.17 -5.30 -9.62
CA ASN A 72 8.01 -4.73 -8.93
C ASN A 72 7.81 -3.26 -9.26
N PRO A 73 6.62 -2.82 -9.68
CA PRO A 73 6.33 -1.40 -9.80
C PRO A 73 6.38 -0.72 -8.43
N PHE A 74 7.06 0.42 -8.33
CA PHE A 74 7.03 1.26 -7.12
C PHE A 74 5.58 1.71 -6.82
N TYR A 75 4.86 2.18 -7.84
CA TYR A 75 3.44 2.48 -7.73
C TYR A 75 2.62 1.31 -8.25
N GLU A 76 1.99 0.56 -7.37
CA GLU A 76 0.96 -0.41 -7.78
C GLU A 76 -0.28 0.30 -8.34
N LEU A 77 -0.64 1.43 -7.74
CA LEU A 77 -1.85 2.20 -8.04
C LEU A 77 -1.55 3.70 -8.13
N VAL A 78 -1.94 4.31 -9.24
CA VAL A 78 -1.90 5.76 -9.46
C VAL A 78 -3.33 6.26 -9.61
N VAL A 79 -3.73 7.14 -8.69
CA VAL A 79 -5.07 7.73 -8.65
C VAL A 79 -5.01 9.14 -9.19
N ILE A 80 -5.79 9.41 -10.22
CA ILE A 80 -5.91 10.72 -10.86
C ILE A 80 -7.29 11.27 -10.55
N CYS A 81 -7.31 12.48 -10.00
CA CYS A 81 -8.54 13.15 -9.61
C CYS A 81 -8.91 14.20 -10.65
N SER A 82 -10.17 14.24 -11.08
CA SER A 82 -10.68 15.27 -11.98
C SER A 82 -12.12 15.66 -11.64
N THR A 83 -12.49 16.90 -11.97
CA THR A 83 -13.85 17.40 -11.71
C THR A 83 -14.91 16.66 -12.53
N SER A 84 -14.56 16.22 -13.74
CA SER A 84 -15.45 15.45 -14.62
C SER A 84 -15.56 13.97 -14.23
N GLY A 85 -14.66 13.46 -13.39
CA GLY A 85 -14.54 12.03 -13.09
C GLY A 85 -14.00 11.21 -14.28
N GLN A 86 -13.46 11.88 -15.30
CA GLN A 86 -12.83 11.24 -16.46
C GLN A 86 -11.38 11.71 -16.61
N PHE A 87 -10.56 10.87 -17.24
CA PHE A 87 -9.19 11.23 -17.57
C PHE A 87 -9.17 12.45 -18.51
N ASP A 88 -8.26 13.38 -18.24
CA ASP A 88 -8.02 14.49 -19.15
C ASP A 88 -7.35 14.01 -20.45
N GLN A 89 -7.29 14.87 -21.46
CA GLN A 89 -6.70 14.52 -22.76
C GLN A 89 -5.21 14.13 -22.65
N THR A 90 -4.49 14.70 -21.70
CA THR A 90 -3.06 14.40 -21.49
C THR A 90 -2.92 12.98 -20.95
N VAL A 91 -3.69 12.60 -19.92
CA VAL A 91 -3.70 11.22 -19.41
C VAL A 91 -4.09 10.24 -20.49
N ASN A 92 -5.15 10.51 -21.25
CA ASN A 92 -5.57 9.62 -22.33
C ASN A 92 -4.50 9.43 -23.42
N SER A 93 -3.66 10.44 -23.65
CA SER A 93 -2.58 10.38 -24.66
C SER A 93 -1.36 9.59 -24.17
N PHE A 94 -1.09 9.56 -22.87
CA PHE A 94 0.15 9.00 -22.31
C PHE A 94 -0.07 7.77 -21.41
N LYS A 95 -1.31 7.40 -21.09
CA LYS A 95 -1.61 6.27 -20.21
C LYS A 95 -0.98 4.95 -20.65
N ASP A 96 -0.90 4.69 -21.96
CA ASP A 96 -0.39 3.43 -22.52
C ASP A 96 1.12 3.24 -22.29
N ILE A 97 1.83 4.31 -21.91
CA ILE A 97 3.25 4.26 -21.51
C ILE A 97 3.39 3.65 -20.11
N ILE A 98 2.40 3.85 -19.24
CA ILE A 98 2.39 3.34 -17.87
C ILE A 98 1.79 1.94 -17.90
N LYS A 99 2.65 0.92 -17.87
CA LYS A 99 2.24 -0.48 -18.08
C LYS A 99 2.15 -1.27 -16.79
N LYS A 100 3.00 -0.96 -15.82
CA LYS A 100 3.09 -1.73 -14.57
C LYS A 100 2.19 -1.18 -13.46
N SER A 101 1.84 0.10 -13.53
CA SER A 101 0.99 0.76 -12.54
C SER A 101 -0.43 0.87 -13.05
N LYS A 102 -1.40 0.58 -12.17
CA LYS A 102 -2.80 0.76 -12.51
C LYS A 102 -3.20 2.23 -12.40
N LEU A 103 -3.83 2.77 -13.44
CA LEU A 103 -4.38 4.14 -13.41
C LEU A 103 -5.87 4.10 -13.08
N VAL A 104 -6.31 4.87 -12.09
CA VAL A 104 -7.73 5.02 -11.73
C VAL A 104 -8.12 6.49 -11.75
N CYS A 105 -9.25 6.80 -12.39
CA CYS A 105 -9.84 8.13 -12.35
C CYS A 105 -10.91 8.22 -11.26
N ILE A 106 -10.88 9.30 -10.48
CA ILE A 106 -11.86 9.57 -9.42
C ILE A 106 -12.35 10.99 -9.55
N LYS A 107 -13.63 11.21 -9.24
CA LYS A 107 -14.19 12.55 -9.19
C LYS A 107 -13.73 13.29 -7.93
N ASP A 108 -13.45 14.59 -8.03
CA ASP A 108 -13.01 15.43 -6.90
C ASP A 108 -13.90 15.28 -5.66
N SER A 109 -15.21 15.22 -5.85
CA SER A 109 -16.21 15.08 -4.77
C SER A 109 -16.12 13.75 -4.02
N GLU A 110 -15.53 12.72 -4.63
CA GLU A 110 -15.48 11.35 -4.09
C GLU A 110 -14.10 10.98 -3.53
N LEU A 111 -13.08 11.82 -3.76
CA LEU A 111 -11.69 11.53 -3.42
C LEU A 111 -11.52 11.15 -1.94
N LEU A 112 -12.07 11.94 -1.03
CA LEU A 112 -11.92 11.71 0.41
C LEU A 112 -12.61 10.41 0.86
N ASP A 113 -13.80 10.13 0.33
CA ASP A 113 -14.53 8.92 0.68
C ASP A 113 -13.86 7.68 0.08
N TRP A 114 -13.31 7.80 -1.12
CA TRP A 114 -12.52 6.75 -1.74
C TRP A 114 -11.24 6.47 -0.95
N ILE A 115 -10.49 7.51 -0.55
CA ILE A 115 -9.29 7.35 0.29
C ILE A 115 -9.64 6.66 1.61
N LYS A 116 -10.72 7.07 2.29
CA LYS A 116 -11.18 6.42 3.53
C LYS A 116 -11.51 4.95 3.32
N LYS A 117 -12.22 4.61 2.22
CA LYS A 117 -12.52 3.22 1.86
C LYS A 117 -11.26 2.42 1.58
N TYR A 118 -10.31 2.99 0.84
CA TYR A 118 -9.03 2.37 0.52
C TYR A 118 -8.21 2.11 1.79
N GLN A 119 -8.08 3.10 2.68
CA GLN A 119 -7.40 2.95 3.98
C GLN A 119 -7.99 1.81 4.81
N ARG A 120 -9.33 1.73 4.92
CA ARG A 120 -9.99 0.62 5.62
C ARG A 120 -9.65 -0.73 5.00
N ARG A 121 -9.58 -0.84 3.67
CA ARG A 121 -9.21 -2.09 2.98
C ARG A 121 -7.77 -2.49 3.26
N VAL A 122 -6.83 -1.53 3.23
CA VAL A 122 -5.41 -1.77 3.55
C VAL A 122 -5.24 -2.22 4.99
N LEU A 123 -5.95 -1.59 5.95
CA LEU A 123 -5.94 -2.02 7.35
C LEU A 123 -6.45 -3.46 7.50
N LYS A 124 -7.57 -3.80 6.86
CA LYS A 124 -8.10 -5.18 6.86
C LYS A 124 -7.08 -6.17 6.25
N TYR A 125 -6.48 -5.83 5.12
CA TYR A 125 -5.49 -6.69 4.45
C TYR A 125 -4.25 -6.93 5.33
N ASN A 126 -3.70 -5.86 5.92
CA ASN A 126 -2.56 -5.98 6.84
C ASN A 126 -2.90 -6.83 8.06
N ALA A 127 -4.14 -6.71 8.58
CA ALA A 127 -4.61 -7.52 9.69
C ALA A 127 -4.74 -9.01 9.34
N ILE A 128 -5.23 -9.33 8.12
CA ILE A 128 -5.30 -10.70 7.61
C ILE A 128 -3.89 -11.29 7.41
N ASN A 129 -2.98 -10.55 6.76
CA ASN A 129 -1.58 -10.96 6.61
C ASN A 129 -0.89 -11.15 7.96
N GLU A 130 -1.15 -10.23 8.89
CA GLU A 130 -1.07 -10.37 10.35
C GLU A 130 -1.25 -11.81 10.84
N TYR A 131 -2.50 -12.22 10.70
CA TYR A 131 -3.05 -13.45 11.22
C TYR A 131 -2.54 -14.70 10.49
N ILE A 132 -2.39 -14.63 9.17
CA ILE A 132 -1.79 -15.72 8.38
C ILE A 132 -0.34 -15.93 8.82
N ASN A 133 0.45 -14.86 8.99
CA ASN A 133 1.84 -14.95 9.44
C ASN A 133 1.97 -15.47 10.88
N SER A 134 0.97 -15.25 11.74
CA SER A 134 0.90 -15.86 13.08
C SER A 134 0.42 -17.32 13.07
N LYS A 135 0.23 -17.92 11.87
CA LYS A 135 -0.36 -19.26 11.69
C LYS A 135 -1.76 -19.36 12.28
N PHE A 136 -2.56 -18.30 12.14
CA PHE A 136 -3.94 -18.20 12.59
C PHE A 136 -4.11 -18.27 14.12
N LYS A 137 -3.10 -17.85 14.89
CA LYS A 137 -3.10 -17.96 16.36
C LYS A 137 -3.49 -16.68 17.08
N ASP A 138 -2.95 -15.56 16.62
CA ASP A 138 -3.06 -14.28 17.33
C ASP A 138 -3.80 -13.26 16.47
N PRO A 139 -5.13 -13.14 16.59
CA PRO A 139 -5.89 -12.13 15.86
C PRO A 139 -5.78 -10.76 16.54
N ASN A 140 -5.32 -9.77 15.78
CA ASN A 140 -5.30 -8.37 16.22
C ASN A 140 -6.72 -7.78 16.31
N GLU A 141 -6.85 -6.55 16.83
CA GLU A 141 -8.16 -5.90 17.07
C GLU A 141 -9.04 -5.81 15.81
N GLU A 142 -8.44 -5.50 14.66
CA GLU A 142 -9.14 -5.44 13.38
C GLU A 142 -9.59 -6.83 12.90
N MET A 143 -8.79 -7.88 13.07
CA MET A 143 -9.22 -9.25 12.79
C MET A 143 -10.37 -9.70 13.69
N GLN A 144 -10.32 -9.35 14.98
CA GLN A 144 -11.42 -9.63 15.90
C GLN A 144 -12.70 -8.88 15.51
N ARG A 145 -12.58 -7.66 14.96
CA ARG A 145 -13.73 -6.95 14.40
C ARG A 145 -14.28 -7.66 13.17
N ILE A 146 -13.44 -8.12 12.25
CA ILE A 146 -13.85 -8.88 11.07
C ILE A 146 -14.60 -10.16 11.48
N PHE A 147 -14.09 -10.91 12.45
CA PHE A 147 -14.78 -12.10 12.99
C PHE A 147 -16.11 -11.82 13.70
N ARG A 148 -16.35 -10.58 14.13
CA ARG A 148 -17.60 -10.16 14.75
C ARG A 148 -18.62 -9.65 13.73
N GLU A 149 -18.15 -8.98 12.67
CA GLU A 149 -19.00 -8.47 11.57
C GLU A 149 -19.50 -9.59 10.67
N GLU A 150 -18.62 -10.52 10.30
CA GLU A 150 -18.99 -11.71 9.55
C GLU A 150 -19.40 -12.79 10.55
N THR A 151 -20.51 -13.50 10.33
CA THR A 151 -21.01 -14.56 11.20
C THR A 151 -20.12 -15.82 11.14
N LEU A 152 -18.81 -15.66 11.31
CA LEU A 152 -17.75 -16.67 11.20
C LEU A 152 -17.60 -17.53 12.48
N GLN A 153 -18.64 -17.61 13.32
CA GLN A 153 -18.57 -18.38 14.57
C GLN A 153 -18.65 -19.90 14.38
N LYS A 154 -18.78 -20.42 13.15
CA LYS A 154 -18.88 -21.87 12.91
C LYS A 154 -18.26 -22.30 11.57
N GLN A 155 -16.96 -22.63 11.57
CA GLN A 155 -16.36 -23.85 10.97
C GLN A 155 -14.88 -23.63 10.61
N THR A 156 -14.02 -23.98 11.56
CA THR A 156 -12.55 -23.81 11.63
C THR A 156 -11.72 -24.29 10.43
N GLU A 157 -12.31 -25.08 9.51
CA GLU A 157 -11.64 -25.61 8.31
C GLU A 157 -12.02 -24.82 7.04
N ARG A 158 -13.26 -24.31 6.96
CA ARG A 158 -13.73 -23.50 5.82
C ARG A 158 -13.17 -22.09 5.85
N ASP A 159 -12.86 -21.58 7.04
CA ASP A 159 -12.25 -20.26 7.21
C ASP A 159 -10.90 -20.17 6.47
N ARG A 160 -10.09 -21.25 6.47
CA ARG A 160 -8.81 -21.27 5.73
C ARG A 160 -9.00 -21.07 4.24
N ILE A 161 -9.90 -21.84 3.64
CA ILE A 161 -10.20 -21.78 2.21
C ILE A 161 -10.87 -20.45 1.87
N HIS A 162 -11.77 -19.94 2.72
CA HIS A 162 -12.45 -18.68 2.47
C HIS A 162 -11.53 -17.46 2.60
N PHE A 163 -10.59 -17.45 3.56
CA PHE A 163 -9.58 -16.39 3.66
C PHE A 163 -8.53 -16.46 2.55
N GLU A 164 -8.15 -17.67 2.11
CA GLU A 164 -7.33 -17.85 0.91
C GLU A 164 -8.09 -17.39 -0.34
N GLU A 165 -9.36 -17.73 -0.50
CA GLU A 165 -10.23 -17.26 -1.58
C GLU A 165 -10.40 -15.73 -1.54
N ILE A 166 -10.61 -15.11 -0.37
CA ILE A 166 -10.70 -13.64 -0.26
C ILE A 166 -9.36 -12.96 -0.60
N ALA A 167 -8.23 -13.59 -0.22
CA ALA A 167 -6.91 -13.08 -0.57
C ALA A 167 -6.60 -13.24 -2.07
N ILE A 168 -7.01 -14.36 -2.67
CA ILE A 168 -6.85 -14.68 -4.10
C ILE A 168 -7.80 -13.83 -4.97
N LEU A 169 -9.08 -13.73 -4.59
CA LEU A 169 -10.10 -12.91 -5.27
C LEU A 169 -9.70 -11.43 -5.32
N ARG A 170 -8.91 -10.92 -4.36
CA ARG A 170 -8.40 -9.54 -4.39
C ARG A 170 -7.16 -9.32 -5.26
N LEU A 171 -6.43 -10.37 -5.63
CA LEU A 171 -5.39 -10.27 -6.67
C LEU A 171 -6.03 -10.27 -8.06
N GLU A 172 -7.16 -10.95 -8.23
CA GLU A 172 -7.89 -11.04 -9.50
C GLU A 172 -8.91 -9.89 -9.71
N ASP A 173 -9.50 -9.34 -8.64
CA ASP A 173 -10.46 -8.21 -8.69
C ASP A 173 -9.78 -6.82 -8.65
N LEU A 174 -8.60 -6.68 -9.24
CA LEU A 174 -8.17 -5.38 -9.72
C LEU A 174 -9.09 -5.06 -10.92
N PRO A 175 -10.08 -4.14 -10.82
CA PRO A 175 -10.98 -3.86 -11.94
C PRO A 175 -10.18 -3.48 -13.20
N SER A 176 -10.52 -4.10 -14.32
CA SER A 176 -10.12 -3.67 -15.68
C SER A 176 -10.19 -2.16 -15.86
#